data_AF-A0A351JT95-F1
#
_entry.id   AF-A0A351JT95-F1
#
_cell.length_a   1.000
_cell.length_b   1.000
_cell.length_c   1.000
_cell.angle_alpha   90.00
_cell.angle_beta   90.00
_cell.angle_gamma   90.00
#
_symmetry.space_group_name_H-M   'P 1'
#
loop_
_entity.id
_entity.type
_entity.pdbx_description
1 polymer ?
#
loop_
_entity_poly.entity_id
_entity_poly.type
_entity_poly.pdbx_seq_one_letter_code
_entity_poly.pdbx_strand_id
1 'polypeptide(L)'
;MNRAKLNIRTDLFRVAKTAFNIKKQFEYEIAQEFIEKAKLELDRIPVESATLKNDLVSYQAEMNTIQNDPLKRIRWGEKIITISTRLGIV
;
A
#
# COMPACT_ATOMS: atom_id res chain seq x y z
N MET A 1 -0.39 19.56 -4.45
CA MET A 1 0.09 18.18 -4.19
C MET A 1 0.98 17.76 -5.35
N ASN A 2 2.20 17.28 -5.09
CA ASN A 2 3.11 16.79 -6.13
C ASN A 2 2.44 15.62 -6.90
N ARG A 3 2.57 15.58 -8.23
CA ARG A 3 2.00 14.53 -9.10
C ARG A 3 2.47 13.13 -8.68
N ALA A 4 3.72 12.98 -8.24
CA ALA A 4 4.25 11.73 -7.71
C ALA A 4 3.47 11.26 -6.47
N LYS A 5 3.20 12.19 -5.53
CA LYS A 5 2.43 11.88 -4.31
C LYS A 5 1.00 11.45 -4.64
N LEU A 6 0.35 12.09 -5.62
CA LEU A 6 -0.99 11.69 -6.07
C LEU A 6 -1.01 10.28 -6.67
N ASN A 7 0.00 9.94 -7.48
CA ASN A 7 0.10 8.63 -8.11
C ASN A 7 0.27 7.53 -7.05
N ILE A 8 1.20 7.71 -6.11
CA ILE A 8 1.42 6.77 -4.99
C ILE A 8 0.13 6.58 -4.21
N ARG A 9 -0.53 7.69 -3.82
CA ARG A 9 -1.78 7.65 -3.07
C ARG A 9 -2.84 6.81 -3.80
N THR A 10 -3.00 7.04 -5.11
CA THR A 10 -3.96 6.31 -5.95
C THR A 10 -3.64 4.82 -6.02
N ASP A 11 -2.37 4.46 -6.18
CA ASP A 11 -1.94 3.06 -6.23
C ASP A 11 -2.17 2.37 -4.87
N LEU A 12 -1.85 3.03 -3.75
CA LEU A 12 -2.15 2.50 -2.41
C LEU A 12 -3.66 2.35 -2.14
N PHE A 13 -4.51 3.25 -2.66
CA PHE A 13 -5.96 3.08 -2.60
C PHE A 13 -6.44 1.85 -3.37
N ARG A 14 -5.85 1.55 -4.53
CA ARG A 14 -6.17 0.34 -5.31
C ARG A 14 -5.80 -0.92 -4.53
N VAL A 15 -4.63 -0.92 -3.90
CA VAL A 15 -4.17 -2.01 -3.01
C VAL A 15 -5.13 -2.21 -1.83
N ALA A 16 -5.50 -1.14 -1.13
CA ALA A 16 -6.42 -1.24 -0.01
C ALA A 16 -7.81 -1.73 -0.44
N LYS A 17 -8.27 -1.36 -1.63
CA LYS A 17 -9.54 -1.86 -2.19
C LYS A 17 -9.50 -3.37 -2.40
N THR A 18 -8.39 -3.93 -2.89
CA THR A 18 -8.26 -5.39 -2.96
C THR A 18 -8.32 -5.96 -1.56
N ALA A 19 -7.66 -5.37 -0.56
CA ALA A 19 -7.72 -5.85 0.82
C ALA A 19 -9.16 -5.85 1.41
N PHE A 20 -9.92 -4.78 1.23
CA PHE A 20 -11.26 -4.65 1.83
C PHE A 20 -12.34 -5.48 1.15
N ASN A 21 -12.09 -5.98 -0.06
CA ASN A 21 -13.04 -6.83 -0.76
C ASN A 21 -13.01 -8.29 -0.25
N ILE A 22 -13.49 -8.50 0.97
CA ILE A 22 -13.50 -9.82 1.64
C ILE A 22 -14.40 -10.86 0.96
N LYS A 23 -15.32 -10.42 0.09
CA LYS A 23 -16.21 -11.32 -0.67
C LYS A 23 -15.52 -11.98 -1.87
N LYS A 24 -14.34 -11.49 -2.25
CA LYS A 24 -13.53 -12.04 -3.34
C LYS A 24 -12.20 -12.54 -2.79
N GLN A 25 -11.56 -13.45 -3.52
CA GLN A 25 -10.18 -13.83 -3.25
C GLN A 25 -9.28 -12.57 -3.23
N PHE A 26 -8.21 -12.63 -2.44
CA PHE A 26 -7.21 -11.57 -2.44
C PHE A 26 -6.49 -11.53 -3.79
N GLU A 27 -6.55 -10.38 -4.46
CA GLU A 27 -5.88 -10.13 -5.74
C GLU A 27 -4.41 -9.84 -5.48
N TYR A 28 -3.64 -10.89 -5.15
CA TYR A 28 -2.25 -10.81 -4.71
C TYR A 28 -1.35 -10.13 -5.73
N GLU A 29 -1.43 -10.55 -6.99
CA GLU A 29 -0.59 -10.05 -8.09
C GLU A 29 -0.83 -8.56 -8.32
N ILE A 30 -2.09 -8.13 -8.29
CA ILE A 30 -2.47 -6.73 -8.46
C ILE A 30 -1.97 -5.89 -7.28
N ALA A 31 -2.14 -6.38 -6.04
CA ALA A 31 -1.62 -5.69 -4.86
C ALA A 31 -0.08 -5.56 -4.91
N GLN A 32 0.59 -6.62 -5.33
CA GLN A 32 2.05 -6.67 -5.47
C GLN A 32 2.56 -5.64 -6.48
N GLU A 33 1.95 -5.59 -7.66
CA GLU A 33 2.34 -4.65 -8.73
C GLU A 33 2.19 -3.19 -8.28
N PHE A 34 1.06 -2.84 -7.66
CA PHE A 34 0.83 -1.47 -7.19
C PHE A 34 1.73 -1.09 -6.01
N ILE A 35 2.07 -2.02 -5.12
CA ILE A 35 3.04 -1.78 -4.04
C ILE A 35 4.44 -1.53 -4.62
N GLU A 36 4.91 -2.35 -5.57
CA GLU A 36 6.22 -2.13 -6.19
C GLU A 36 6.29 -0.79 -6.92
N LYS A 37 5.24 -0.43 -7.65
CA LYS A 37 5.17 0.87 -8.30
C LYS A 37 5.20 2.02 -7.28
N ALA A 38 4.45 1.91 -6.18
CA ALA A 38 4.46 2.92 -5.12
C ALA A 38 5.85 3.07 -4.47
N LYS A 39 6.57 1.96 -4.24
CA LYS A 39 7.95 1.98 -3.72
C LYS A 39 8.91 2.71 -4.67
N LEU A 40 8.82 2.43 -5.97
CA LEU A 40 9.66 3.09 -6.98
C LEU A 40 9.40 4.60 -7.08
N GLU A 41 8.14 5.01 -6.94
CA GLU A 41 7.78 6.44 -6.94
C GLU A 41 8.21 7.14 -5.64
N LEU A 42 8.19 6.45 -4.49
CA LEU A 42 8.69 6.99 -3.22
C LEU A 42 10.19 7.32 -3.25
N ASP A 43 10.98 6.57 -4.01
CA ASP A 43 12.41 6.84 -4.21
C ASP A 43 12.69 8.16 -4.92
N ARG A 44 11.69 8.73 -5.60
CA ARG A 44 11.76 10.01 -6.29
C ARG A 44 11.33 11.19 -5.40
N ILE A 45 10.92 10.94 -4.17
CA ILE A 45 10.47 11.94 -3.19
C ILE A 45 11.57 12.13 -2.13
N PRO A 46 11.80 13.36 -1.62
CA PRO A 46 12.83 13.63 -0.60
C PRO A 46 12.73 12.75 0.66
N VAL A 47 13.83 12.70 1.43
CA VAL A 47 14.20 11.83 2.57
C VAL A 47 13.06 11.44 3.54
N GLU A 48 12.06 12.28 3.74
CA GLU A 48 10.88 11.99 4.57
C GLU A 48 10.05 10.78 4.08
N SER A 49 10.26 10.35 2.82
CA SER A 49 9.63 9.16 2.23
C SER A 49 10.25 7.82 2.64
N ALA A 50 11.47 7.81 3.21
CA ALA A 50 12.20 6.57 3.51
C ALA A 50 11.45 5.68 4.52
N THR A 51 10.86 6.29 5.55
CA THR A 51 10.04 5.58 6.54
C THR A 51 8.80 4.95 5.90
N LEU A 52 8.12 5.69 5.01
CA LEU A 52 6.94 5.19 4.30
C LEU A 52 7.29 4.02 3.36
N LYS A 53 8.46 4.06 2.74
CA LYS A 53 8.96 2.95 1.91
C LYS A 53 9.24 1.70 2.75
N ASN A 54 9.87 1.85 3.91
CA ASN A 54 10.16 0.73 4.81
C ASN A 54 8.87 0.09 5.37
N ASP A 55 7.85 0.91 5.66
CA ASP A 55 6.53 0.42 6.03
C ASP A 55 5.92 -0.41 4.89
N LEU A 56 5.99 0.07 3.63
CA LEU A 56 5.49 -0.68 2.47
C LEU A 56 6.22 -2.01 2.27
N VAL A 57 7.56 -2.05 2.42
CA VAL A 57 8.33 -3.30 2.32
C VAL A 57 7.89 -4.30 3.39
N SER A 58 7.66 -3.83 4.61
CA SER A 58 7.19 -4.68 5.71
C SER A 58 5.78 -5.23 5.42
N TYR A 59 4.88 -4.38 4.94
CA TYR A 59 3.51 -4.79 4.62
C TYR A 59 3.46 -5.71 3.41
N GLN A 60 4.34 -5.53 2.44
CA GLN A 60 4.47 -6.44 1.31
C GLN A 60 4.83 -7.87 1.76
N ALA A 61 5.74 -8.01 2.71
CA ALA A 61 6.11 -9.32 3.26
C ALA A 61 4.93 -10.02 4.00
N GLU A 62 4.00 -9.25 4.55
CA GLU A 62 2.80 -9.78 5.21
C GLU A 62 1.79 -10.40 4.22
N MET A 63 1.85 -10.09 2.92
CA MET A 63 0.78 -10.44 1.94
C MET A 63 0.47 -11.94 1.86
N ASN A 64 1.47 -12.81 1.98
CA ASN A 64 1.26 -14.27 1.98
C ASN A 64 0.46 -14.75 3.21
N THR A 65 0.57 -14.03 4.32
CA THR A 65 -0.07 -14.40 5.59
C THR A 65 -1.50 -13.89 5.71
N ILE A 66 -1.86 -12.84 4.96
CA ILE A 66 -3.18 -12.20 5.03
C ILE A 66 -4.16 -12.75 3.98
N GLN A 67 -3.67 -13.35 2.88
CA GLN A 67 -4.49 -13.66 1.70
C GLN A 67 -5.75 -14.48 2.01
N ASN A 68 -5.67 -15.37 3.00
CA ASN A 68 -6.74 -16.31 3.38
C ASN A 68 -7.42 -15.94 4.72
N ASP A 69 -7.06 -14.80 5.32
CA ASP A 69 -7.60 -14.35 6.61
C ASP A 69 -8.28 -12.99 6.42
N PRO A 70 -9.63 -12.95 6.34
CA PRO A 70 -10.37 -11.71 6.10
C PRO A 70 -10.07 -10.60 7.12
N LEU A 71 -9.88 -10.95 8.40
CA LEU A 71 -9.64 -9.96 9.45
C LEU A 71 -8.22 -9.38 9.33
N LYS A 72 -7.22 -10.22 9.08
CA LYS A 72 -5.85 -9.76 8.82
C LYS A 72 -5.78 -8.92 7.55
N ARG A 73 -6.52 -9.30 6.51
CA ARG A 73 -6.60 -8.57 5.24
C ARG A 73 -7.19 -7.16 5.44
N ILE A 74 -8.26 -7.02 6.22
CA ILE A 74 -8.82 -5.70 6.55
C ILE A 74 -7.79 -4.85 7.29
N ARG A 75 -7.20 -5.37 8.38
CA ARG A 75 -6.19 -4.64 9.16
C ARG A 75 -4.99 -4.23 8.32
N TRP A 76 -4.56 -5.10 7.43
CA TRP A 76 -3.50 -4.80 6.48
C TRP A 76 -3.90 -3.68 5.50
N GLY A 77 -5.13 -3.71 4.98
CA GLY A 77 -5.68 -2.62 4.16
C GLY A 77 -5.69 -1.27 4.88
N GLU A 78 -6.02 -1.24 6.18
CA GLU A 78 -5.99 -0.03 7.01
C GLU A 78 -4.55 0.53 7.16
N LYS A 79 -3.56 -0.35 7.33
CA LYS A 79 -2.14 0.03 7.35
C LYS A 79 -1.72 0.69 6.02
N ILE A 80 -2.14 0.13 4.88
CA ILE A 80 -1.88 0.70 3.55
C ILE A 80 -2.52 2.09 3.41
N ILE A 81 -3.77 2.26 3.84
CA ILE A 81 -4.44 3.57 3.84
C ILE A 81 -3.71 4.58 4.74
N THR A 82 -3.18 4.14 5.87
CA THR A 82 -2.42 5.00 6.79
C THR A 82 -1.16 5.57 6.13
N ILE A 83 -0.45 4.78 5.31
CA ILE A 83 0.67 5.30 4.50
C ILE A 83 0.16 6.35 3.51
N SER A 84 -0.94 6.03 2.81
CA SER A 84 -1.57 6.90 1.82
C SER A 84 -1.99 8.27 2.39
N THR A 85 -2.48 8.31 3.64
CA THR A 85 -2.85 9.56 4.32
C THR A 85 -1.62 10.33 4.82
N ARG A 86 -0.62 9.66 5.39
CA ARG A 86 0.65 10.28 5.82
C ARG A 86 1.37 10.97 4.67
N LEU A 87 1.31 10.39 3.47
CA LEU A 87 1.87 10.95 2.25
C LEU A 87 1.26 12.31 1.82
N GLY A 88 0.09 12.66 2.35
CA GLY A 88 -0.53 13.97 2.15
C GLY A 88 -0.13 15.03 3.18
N ILE A 89 0.49 14.62 4.28
CA ILE A 89 1.00 15.49 5.36
C ILE A 89 2.47 15.82 5.12
N VAL A 90 3.23 14.80 4.70
CA VAL A 90 4.63 14.90 4.22
C VAL A 90 4.67 15.62 2.88
#